data_AF-A0AA35XR57-F1
#
_entry.id   AF-A0AA35XR57-F1
#
_cell.length_a   1.000
_cell.length_b   1.000
_cell.length_c   1.000
_cell.angle_alpha   90.00
_cell.angle_beta   90.00
_cell.angle_gamma   90.00
#
_symmetry.space_group_name_H-M   'P 1'
#
loop_
_entity.id
_entity.type
_entity.pdbx_description
1 polymer ?
#
loop_
_entity_poly.entity_id
_entity_poly.type
_entity_poly.pdbx_seq_one_letter_code
_entity_poly.pdbx_strand_id
1 'polypeptide(L)'
;MWAWGPWRARKFETAFDKILCLFPFEPSYFNPEKTDAVFVGHPYGYLSIQSEALDDNSKKRSNLIGLLSGSRTREIADNLPDILNAAELFSARFPECQFILPTTSNLEKDVRRHLKNHQLNAEIVVGVDAFDNCLLDITAAICVSGTATLQLGLHAIPAVTCYKTNPINFMLTKSLTKLKDPILPNILLQTEIYSCFLQSKQTPDNLSSALVQIYDDISSQQHKMIQHAQRLHHILVGCEDNFENALAKAINIKELV
;
A
#
# COMPACT_ATOMS: atom_id res chain seq x y z
N MET A 1 -9.92 7.22 -9.21
CA MET A 1 -9.67 7.72 -10.59
C MET A 1 -8.29 7.37 -11.13
N TRP A 2 -7.36 7.00 -10.24
CA TRP A 2 -5.96 6.81 -10.58
C TRP A 2 -5.72 5.82 -11.73
N ALA A 3 -4.74 6.14 -12.57
CA ALA A 3 -4.16 5.37 -13.69
C ALA A 3 -5.06 4.93 -14.85
N TRP A 4 -6.25 4.39 -14.57
CA TRP A 4 -6.90 3.41 -15.45
C TRP A 4 -8.03 3.98 -16.31
N GLY A 5 -8.31 5.29 -16.24
CA GLY A 5 -9.51 5.85 -16.87
C GLY A 5 -9.48 7.35 -17.13
N PRO A 6 -8.56 7.90 -17.94
CA PRO A 6 -8.54 9.32 -18.29
C PRO A 6 -9.87 9.80 -18.89
N TRP A 7 -10.63 8.92 -19.55
CA TRP A 7 -11.98 9.25 -20.05
C TRP A 7 -13.00 9.49 -18.94
N ARG A 8 -12.80 8.95 -17.73
CA ARG A 8 -13.68 9.22 -16.58
C ARG A 8 -13.47 10.63 -16.05
N ALA A 9 -12.28 11.23 -16.25
CA ALA A 9 -12.01 12.61 -15.82
C ALA A 9 -12.98 13.56 -16.53
N ARG A 10 -13.18 13.38 -17.84
CA ARG A 10 -14.16 14.15 -18.62
C ARG A 10 -15.59 14.03 -18.10
N LYS A 11 -16.00 12.86 -17.58
CA LYS A 11 -17.33 12.69 -16.98
C LYS A 11 -17.44 13.41 -15.64
N PHE A 12 -16.37 13.41 -14.85
CA PHE A 12 -16.33 14.05 -13.55
C PHE A 12 -16.32 15.58 -13.69
N GLU A 13 -15.57 16.11 -14.66
CA GLU A 13 -15.56 17.53 -15.04
C GLU A 13 -16.97 18.08 -15.29
N THR A 14 -17.87 17.26 -15.83
CA THR A 14 -19.26 17.68 -16.13
C THR A 14 -20.25 17.38 -15.01
N ALA A 15 -19.85 16.61 -14.00
CA ALA A 15 -20.75 16.11 -12.96
C ALA A 15 -20.55 16.80 -11.60
N PHE A 16 -19.40 17.45 -11.38
CA PHE A 16 -19.04 18.04 -10.10
C PHE A 16 -18.46 19.44 -10.31
N ASP A 17 -18.96 20.41 -9.53
CA ASP A 17 -18.42 21.77 -9.50
C ASP A 17 -17.00 21.79 -8.90
N LYS A 18 -16.76 20.90 -7.93
CA LYS A 18 -15.49 20.79 -7.21
C LYS A 18 -15.11 19.34 -6.93
N ILE A 19 -13.83 19.02 -7.05
CA ILE A 19 -13.27 17.69 -6.79
C ILE A 19 -12.13 17.82 -5.78
N LEU A 20 -12.29 17.17 -4.63
CA LEU A 20 -11.27 17.10 -3.60
C LEU A 20 -10.35 15.91 -3.88
N CYS A 21 -9.13 16.22 -4.30
CA CYS A 21 -8.10 15.26 -4.68
C CYS A 21 -7.25 14.86 -3.48
N LEU A 22 -6.96 13.56 -3.34
CA LEU A 22 -6.16 13.01 -2.24
C LEU A 22 -4.68 12.86 -2.59
N PHE A 23 -4.31 13.02 -3.87
CA PHE A 23 -2.92 12.99 -4.30
C PHE A 23 -2.57 14.22 -5.15
N PRO A 24 -1.33 14.73 -5.05
CA PRO A 24 -0.93 15.99 -5.65
C PRO A 24 -0.91 15.98 -7.19
N PHE A 25 -0.80 14.80 -7.82
CA PHE A 25 -0.88 14.68 -9.27
C PHE A 25 -2.33 14.66 -9.80
N GLU A 26 -3.34 14.43 -8.96
CA GLU A 26 -4.73 14.24 -9.43
C GLU A 26 -5.36 15.51 -10.02
N PRO A 27 -5.15 16.72 -9.47
CA PRO A 27 -5.67 17.94 -10.08
C PRO A 27 -5.28 18.10 -11.55
N SER A 28 -4.08 17.65 -11.94
CA SER A 28 -3.58 17.74 -13.32
C SER A 28 -4.37 16.90 -14.33
N TYR A 29 -5.24 16.01 -13.87
CA TYR A 29 -6.10 15.20 -14.74
C TYR A 29 -7.36 15.92 -15.20
N PHE A 30 -7.70 17.05 -14.58
CA PHE A 30 -8.93 17.78 -14.85
C PHE A 30 -8.64 19.11 -15.54
N ASN A 31 -9.55 19.54 -16.41
CA ASN A 31 -9.50 20.87 -16.97
C ASN A 31 -9.99 21.91 -15.93
N PRO A 32 -9.12 22.86 -15.50
CA PRO A 32 -9.50 23.89 -14.52
C PRO A 32 -10.61 24.83 -15.00
N GLU A 33 -10.87 24.93 -16.31
CA GLU A 33 -12.00 25.70 -16.85
C GLU A 33 -13.35 25.00 -16.66
N LYS A 34 -13.36 23.71 -16.32
CA LYS A 34 -14.58 22.90 -16.22
C LYS A 34 -14.93 22.47 -14.81
N THR A 35 -13.93 22.24 -13.95
CA THR A 35 -14.15 21.81 -12.58
C THR A 35 -12.99 22.28 -11.70
N ASP A 36 -13.29 22.70 -10.47
CA ASP A 36 -12.27 23.07 -9.50
C ASP A 36 -11.72 21.80 -8.82
N ALA A 37 -10.60 21.27 -9.32
CA ALA A 37 -9.93 20.12 -8.72
C ALA A 37 -8.79 20.59 -7.81
N VAL A 38 -8.90 20.32 -6.51
CA VAL A 38 -7.93 20.79 -5.50
C VAL A 38 -7.36 19.64 -4.70
N PHE A 39 -6.04 19.63 -4.52
CA PHE A 39 -5.37 18.69 -3.63
C PHE A 39 -5.56 19.12 -2.18
N VAL A 40 -6.17 18.26 -1.36
CA VAL A 40 -6.48 18.52 0.06
C VAL A 40 -5.56 17.75 1.02
N GLY A 41 -4.58 17.03 0.49
CA GLY A 41 -3.82 16.05 1.25
C GLY A 41 -4.50 14.68 1.32
N HIS A 42 -3.79 13.71 1.88
CA HIS A 42 -4.28 12.36 2.09
C HIS A 42 -4.44 12.09 3.59
N PRO A 43 -5.55 11.49 4.08
CA PRO A 43 -5.75 11.23 5.51
C PRO A 43 -4.54 10.59 6.21
N TYR A 44 -3.95 9.57 5.59
CA TYR A 44 -2.74 8.91 6.11
C TYR A 44 -1.50 9.80 6.22
N GLY A 45 -1.42 10.90 5.46
CA GLY A 45 -0.37 11.89 5.63
C GLY A 45 -0.49 12.72 6.91
N TYR A 46 -1.66 12.73 7.55
CA TYR A 46 -1.91 13.47 8.80
C TYR A 46 -1.98 12.56 10.03
N LEU A 47 -1.87 11.25 9.84
CA LEU A 47 -1.67 10.34 10.97
C LEU A 47 -0.28 10.63 11.53
N SER A 48 -0.16 10.70 12.85
CA SER A 48 1.13 10.84 13.52
C SER A 48 2.00 9.65 13.14
N ILE A 49 2.89 9.85 12.16
CA ILE A 49 4.06 9.00 12.03
C ILE A 49 4.76 9.14 13.36
N GLN A 50 4.80 8.06 14.15
CA GLN A 50 5.56 8.06 15.39
C GLN A 50 7.04 8.24 15.03
N SER A 51 7.48 9.49 14.89
CA SER A 51 8.88 9.85 14.73
C SER A 51 9.70 9.29 15.91
N GLU A 52 9.06 9.17 17.07
CA GLU A 52 9.58 8.51 18.27
C GLU A 52 9.84 6.99 18.11
N ALA A 53 9.20 6.31 17.14
CA ALA A 53 9.52 4.93 16.79
C ALA A 53 10.66 4.83 15.75
N LEU A 54 10.95 5.91 15.03
CA LEU A 54 12.01 5.98 14.01
C LEU A 54 13.36 6.41 14.60
N ASP A 55 13.35 7.13 15.73
CA ASP A 55 14.57 7.54 16.45
C ASP A 55 15.11 6.46 17.40
N ASP A 56 14.26 5.52 17.83
CA ASP A 56 14.64 4.48 18.78
C ASP A 56 15.01 3.17 18.06
N ASN A 57 16.19 3.16 17.44
CA ASN A 57 16.87 1.98 16.87
C ASN A 57 17.07 0.81 17.88
N SER A 58 16.59 0.95 19.12
CA SER A 58 16.70 -0.04 20.20
C SER A 58 15.43 -0.87 20.44
N LYS A 59 14.28 -0.52 19.82
CA LYS A 59 13.09 -1.37 19.89
C LYS A 59 13.33 -2.63 19.08
N LYS A 60 13.50 -3.74 19.81
CA LYS A 60 13.68 -5.13 19.36
C LYS A 60 13.09 -5.35 17.96
N ARG A 61 13.90 -5.90 17.05
CA ARG A 61 13.40 -6.55 15.83
C ARG A 61 12.24 -7.45 16.25
N SER A 62 11.02 -7.11 15.87
CA SER A 62 9.95 -8.09 15.88
C SER A 62 10.30 -9.06 14.76
N ASN A 63 10.19 -10.36 14.98
CA ASN A 63 10.34 -11.30 13.88
C ASN A 63 8.99 -11.46 13.15
N LEU A 64 8.15 -10.41 13.15
CA LEU A 64 6.78 -10.46 12.65
C LEU A 64 6.75 -9.97 11.19
N ILE A 65 6.31 -10.85 10.31
CA ILE A 65 6.19 -10.62 8.88
C ILE A 65 4.73 -10.45 8.48
N GLY A 66 4.40 -9.33 7.86
CA GLY A 66 3.05 -9.05 7.35
C GLY A 66 2.78 -9.77 6.02
N LEU A 67 1.68 -10.53 5.95
CA LEU A 67 1.19 -11.17 4.72
C LEU A 67 -0.08 -10.46 4.24
N LEU A 68 0.07 -9.41 3.44
CA LEU A 68 -1.03 -8.53 3.02
C LEU A 68 -1.59 -9.01 1.68
N SER A 69 -2.62 -9.83 1.75
CA SER A 69 -3.14 -10.63 0.62
C SER A 69 -4.15 -9.92 -0.29
N GLY A 70 -4.45 -8.66 -0.01
CA GLY A 70 -5.42 -7.85 -0.76
C GLY A 70 -6.79 -7.78 -0.07
N SER A 71 -7.68 -6.95 -0.63
CA SER A 71 -8.97 -6.62 -0.03
C SER A 71 -10.17 -7.16 -0.81
N ARG A 72 -9.91 -7.97 -1.85
CA ARG A 72 -10.95 -8.56 -2.71
C ARG A 72 -10.80 -10.07 -2.78
N THR A 73 -11.91 -10.79 -2.85
CA THR A 73 -11.93 -12.25 -3.01
C THR A 73 -11.05 -12.74 -4.16
N ARG A 74 -11.03 -12.00 -5.29
CA ARG A 74 -10.18 -12.32 -6.44
C ARG A 74 -8.69 -12.14 -6.12
N GLU A 75 -8.34 -11.10 -5.38
CA GLU A 75 -6.95 -10.86 -4.96
C GLU A 75 -6.47 -11.98 -4.04
N ILE A 76 -7.30 -12.39 -3.07
CA ILE A 76 -7.02 -13.55 -2.22
C ILE A 76 -6.78 -14.80 -3.07
N ALA A 77 -7.71 -15.14 -3.97
CA ALA A 77 -7.62 -16.34 -4.79
C ALA A 77 -6.39 -16.35 -5.72
N ASP A 78 -6.07 -15.20 -6.33
CA ASP A 78 -5.01 -15.09 -7.33
C ASP A 78 -3.60 -14.87 -6.70
N ASN A 79 -3.50 -14.33 -5.47
CA ASN A 79 -2.22 -13.91 -4.88
C ASN A 79 -1.82 -14.66 -3.61
N LEU A 80 -2.76 -14.93 -2.70
CA LEU A 80 -2.46 -15.53 -1.40
C LEU A 80 -1.72 -16.87 -1.50
N PRO A 81 -2.02 -17.78 -2.46
CA PRO A 81 -1.28 -19.03 -2.59
C PRO A 81 0.23 -18.83 -2.75
N ASP A 82 0.67 -17.93 -3.62
CA ASP A 82 2.12 -17.69 -3.82
C ASP A 82 2.75 -17.00 -2.60
N ILE A 83 1.99 -16.12 -1.94
CA ILE A 83 2.43 -15.43 -0.71
C ILE A 83 2.68 -16.44 0.41
N LEU A 84 1.77 -17.40 0.62
CA LEU A 84 1.91 -18.43 1.65
C LEU A 84 3.07 -19.39 1.34
N ASN A 85 3.20 -19.85 0.09
CA ASN A 85 4.34 -20.67 -0.32
C ASN A 85 5.67 -19.91 -0.14
N ALA A 86 5.71 -18.61 -0.46
CA ALA A 86 6.90 -17.78 -0.25
C ALA A 86 7.25 -17.65 1.24
N ALA A 87 6.23 -17.50 2.10
CA ALA A 87 6.40 -17.46 3.55
C ALA A 87 6.95 -18.79 4.10
N GLU A 88 6.54 -19.95 3.56
CA GLU A 88 7.11 -21.25 3.95
C GLU A 88 8.57 -21.40 3.53
N LEU A 89 8.90 -20.97 2.30
CA LEU A 89 10.29 -20.94 1.84
C LEU A 89 11.15 -20.00 2.72
N PHE A 90 10.59 -18.87 3.13
CA PHE A 90 11.26 -17.91 4.00
C PHE A 90 11.44 -18.47 5.43
N SER A 91 10.41 -19.11 6.00
CA SER A 91 10.45 -19.67 7.35
C SER A 91 11.45 -20.82 7.48
N ALA A 92 11.73 -21.55 6.41
CA ALA A 92 12.79 -22.56 6.39
C ALA A 92 14.18 -21.97 6.68
N ARG A 93 14.41 -20.70 6.33
CA ARG A 93 15.66 -19.97 6.61
C ARG A 93 15.61 -19.17 7.91
N PHE A 94 14.44 -18.62 8.26
CA PHE A 94 14.21 -17.80 9.45
C PHE A 94 13.08 -18.40 10.32
N PRO A 95 13.32 -19.53 11.00
CA PRO A 95 12.28 -20.26 11.74
C PRO A 95 11.77 -19.51 12.97
N GLU A 96 12.50 -18.49 13.44
CA GLU A 96 12.08 -17.60 14.52
C GLU A 96 11.02 -16.57 14.09
N CYS A 97 10.78 -16.43 12.79
CA CYS A 97 9.79 -15.50 12.26
C CYS A 97 8.37 -16.00 12.44
N GLN A 98 7.51 -15.06 12.83
CA GLN A 98 6.06 -15.22 12.93
C GLN A 98 5.42 -14.45 11.79
N PHE A 99 4.22 -14.86 11.40
CA PHE A 99 3.48 -14.22 10.32
C PHE A 99 2.17 -13.67 10.85
N ILE A 100 1.76 -12.53 10.31
CA ILE A 100 0.46 -11.93 10.59
C ILE A 100 -0.28 -11.67 9.29
N LEU A 101 -1.54 -12.09 9.25
CA LEU A 101 -2.40 -11.99 8.08
C LEU A 101 -3.66 -11.21 8.48
N PRO A 102 -3.60 -9.86 8.45
CA PRO A 102 -4.77 -9.04 8.68
C PRO A 102 -5.75 -9.18 7.52
N THR A 103 -7.02 -9.37 7.83
CA THR A 103 -8.09 -9.54 6.84
C THR A 103 -9.41 -8.97 7.35
N THR A 104 -10.34 -8.71 6.45
CA THR A 104 -11.71 -8.33 6.80
C THR A 104 -12.59 -9.57 7.02
N SER A 105 -13.68 -9.42 7.77
CA SER A 105 -14.60 -10.52 8.11
C SER A 105 -15.20 -11.23 6.89
N ASN A 106 -15.43 -10.51 5.78
CA ASN A 106 -15.95 -11.09 4.55
C ASN A 106 -14.94 -11.95 3.78
N LEU A 107 -13.65 -11.85 4.09
CA LEU A 107 -12.56 -12.60 3.43
C LEU A 107 -11.96 -13.68 4.33
N GLU A 108 -12.21 -13.63 5.64
CA GLU A 108 -11.66 -14.55 6.65
C GLU A 108 -11.80 -16.02 6.24
N LYS A 109 -12.98 -16.43 5.75
CA LYS A 109 -13.24 -17.82 5.36
C LYS A 109 -12.32 -18.29 4.22
N ASP A 110 -12.03 -17.44 3.25
CA ASP A 110 -11.17 -17.78 2.12
C ASP A 110 -9.70 -17.77 2.55
N VAL A 111 -9.28 -16.78 3.34
CA VAL A 111 -7.94 -16.73 3.95
C VAL A 111 -7.65 -17.98 4.77
N ARG A 112 -8.55 -18.36 5.69
CA ARG A 112 -8.41 -19.57 6.51
C ARG A 112 -8.37 -20.84 5.66
N ARG A 113 -9.11 -20.89 4.54
CA ARG A 113 -9.09 -22.04 3.63
C ARG A 113 -7.73 -22.22 2.99
N HIS A 114 -7.10 -21.13 2.53
CA HIS A 114 -5.76 -21.19 1.97
C HIS A 114 -4.73 -21.57 3.04
N LEU A 115 -4.76 -20.91 4.21
CA LEU A 115 -3.77 -21.15 5.27
C LEU A 115 -3.76 -22.58 5.81
N LYS A 116 -4.91 -23.28 5.82
CA LYS A 116 -5.02 -24.67 6.31
C LYS A 116 -4.07 -25.66 5.64
N ASN A 117 -3.61 -25.38 4.43
CA ASN A 117 -2.72 -26.26 3.68
C ASN A 117 -1.22 -25.98 3.94
N HIS A 118 -0.91 -25.04 4.83
CA HIS A 118 0.45 -24.58 5.10
C HIS A 118 0.82 -24.81 6.57
N GLN A 119 2.08 -25.08 6.83
CA GLN A 119 2.65 -25.24 8.17
C GLN A 119 3.38 -23.96 8.57
N LEU A 120 2.63 -22.87 8.70
CA LEU A 120 3.15 -21.56 9.07
C LEU A 120 2.70 -21.16 10.47
N ASN A 121 3.61 -20.53 11.22
CA ASN A 121 3.28 -19.81 12.45
C ASN A 121 2.62 -18.48 12.10
N ALA A 122 1.38 -18.53 11.59
CA ALA A 122 0.64 -17.39 11.09
C ALA A 122 -0.62 -17.10 11.91
N GLU A 123 -0.71 -15.89 12.45
CA GLU A 123 -1.92 -15.37 13.09
C GLU A 123 -2.82 -14.67 12.07
N ILE A 124 -4.12 -14.96 12.09
CA ILE A 124 -5.12 -14.23 11.30
C ILE A 124 -5.82 -13.23 12.21
N VAL A 125 -5.66 -11.95 11.92
CA VAL A 125 -6.35 -10.86 12.63
C VAL A 125 -7.51 -10.38 11.77
N VAL A 126 -8.71 -10.35 12.34
CA VAL A 126 -9.94 -10.07 11.60
C VAL A 126 -10.57 -8.78 12.08
N GLY A 127 -10.82 -7.84 11.18
CA GLY A 127 -11.42 -6.56 11.52
C GLY A 127 -11.27 -5.52 10.41
N VAL A 128 -12.02 -4.43 10.52
CA VAL A 128 -11.87 -3.28 9.61
C VAL A 128 -10.51 -2.61 9.83
N ASP A 129 -10.12 -2.47 11.10
CA ASP A 129 -8.86 -1.83 11.50
C ASP A 129 -7.75 -2.87 11.78
N ALA A 130 -7.95 -4.13 11.37
CA ALA A 130 -7.02 -5.22 11.66
C ALA A 130 -5.62 -4.95 11.10
N PHE A 131 -5.53 -4.38 9.91
CA PHE A 131 -4.23 -4.03 9.34
C PHE A 131 -3.57 -2.88 10.11
N ASP A 132 -4.33 -1.83 10.40
CA ASP A 132 -3.84 -0.63 11.08
C ASP A 132 -3.30 -0.96 12.48
N ASN A 133 -4.01 -1.82 13.21
CA ASN A 133 -3.62 -2.27 14.55
C ASN A 133 -2.33 -3.11 14.56
N CYS A 134 -1.95 -3.71 13.43
CA CYS A 134 -0.77 -4.56 13.34
C CYS A 134 0.45 -3.85 12.72
N LEU A 135 0.28 -2.66 12.13
CA LEU A 135 1.34 -1.96 11.39
C LEU A 135 2.59 -1.73 12.23
N LEU A 136 2.43 -1.31 13.48
CA LEU A 136 3.56 -0.98 14.37
C LEU A 136 4.39 -2.21 14.77
N ASP A 137 3.82 -3.41 14.67
CA ASP A 137 4.50 -4.65 15.04
C ASP A 137 5.18 -5.33 13.84
N ILE A 138 4.86 -4.92 12.60
CA ILE A 138 5.40 -5.56 11.39
C ILE A 138 6.82 -5.05 11.10
N THR A 139 7.77 -5.98 10.96
CA THR A 139 9.16 -5.65 10.59
C THR A 139 9.39 -5.61 9.09
N ALA A 140 8.78 -6.54 8.34
CA ALA A 140 8.79 -6.55 6.89
C ALA A 140 7.50 -7.21 6.36
N ALA A 141 7.17 -7.00 5.09
CA ALA A 141 5.93 -7.55 4.53
C ALA A 141 6.06 -8.12 3.10
N ILE A 142 5.18 -9.07 2.78
CA ILE A 142 4.77 -9.38 1.41
C ILE A 142 3.41 -8.74 1.19
N CYS A 143 3.28 -7.85 0.20
CA CYS A 143 2.08 -7.04 0.03
C CYS A 143 1.55 -7.08 -1.40
N VAL A 144 0.27 -7.39 -1.55
CA VAL A 144 -0.45 -7.15 -2.81
C VAL A 144 -0.49 -5.65 -3.08
N SER A 145 -0.18 -5.24 -4.31
CA SER A 145 -0.23 -3.83 -4.71
C SER A 145 -1.61 -3.21 -4.42
N GLY A 146 -1.60 -2.03 -3.80
CA GLY A 146 -2.80 -1.31 -3.40
C GLY A 146 -2.51 -0.30 -2.30
N THR A 147 -3.56 0.18 -1.64
CA THR A 147 -3.48 1.17 -0.56
C THR A 147 -2.55 0.75 0.58
N ALA A 148 -2.47 -0.55 0.87
CA ALA A 148 -1.59 -1.09 1.91
C ALA A 148 -0.12 -0.73 1.69
N THR A 149 0.33 -0.62 0.43
CA THR A 149 1.71 -0.19 0.12
C THR A 149 2.00 1.25 0.57
N LEU A 150 1.00 2.14 0.54
CA LEU A 150 1.14 3.50 1.04
C LEU A 150 1.29 3.54 2.55
N GLN A 151 0.49 2.74 3.25
CA GLN A 151 0.54 2.65 4.71
C GLN A 151 1.88 2.05 5.17
N LEU A 152 2.36 0.97 4.53
CA LEU A 152 3.70 0.42 4.77
C LEU A 152 4.80 1.46 4.54
N GLY A 153 4.71 2.22 3.44
CA GLY A 153 5.68 3.26 3.10
C GLY A 153 5.73 4.38 4.13
N LEU A 154 4.57 4.80 4.64
CA LEU A 154 4.46 5.82 5.70
C LEU A 154 4.95 5.32 7.07
N HIS A 155 4.87 4.01 7.34
CA HIS A 155 5.39 3.39 8.56
C HIS A 155 6.84 2.92 8.43
N ALA A 156 7.52 3.28 7.35
CA ALA A 156 8.90 2.87 7.07
C ALA A 156 9.13 1.35 7.07
N ILE A 157 8.11 0.56 6.70
CA ILE A 157 8.19 -0.91 6.67
C ILE A 157 8.70 -1.37 5.30
N PRO A 158 9.86 -2.04 5.23
CA PRO A 158 10.34 -2.67 4.00
C PRO A 158 9.38 -3.78 3.54
N ALA A 159 9.15 -3.89 2.24
CA ALA A 159 8.24 -4.88 1.71
C ALA A 159 8.61 -5.32 0.29
N VAL A 160 8.29 -6.57 -0.02
CA VAL A 160 8.18 -7.04 -1.40
C VAL A 160 6.73 -6.93 -1.82
N THR A 161 6.46 -6.32 -2.97
CA THR A 161 5.10 -6.18 -3.47
C THR A 161 4.83 -7.11 -4.64
N CYS A 162 3.57 -7.48 -4.82
CA CYS A 162 3.16 -8.35 -5.91
C CYS A 162 1.76 -8.04 -6.41
N TYR A 163 1.45 -8.44 -7.65
CA TYR A 163 0.08 -8.40 -8.14
C TYR A 163 -0.14 -9.39 -9.28
N LYS A 164 -1.07 -10.31 -9.06
CA LYS A 164 -1.60 -11.27 -10.03
C LYS A 164 -3.10 -11.08 -10.16
N THR A 165 -3.57 -11.15 -11.40
CA THR A 165 -4.98 -11.09 -11.79
C THR A 165 -5.17 -11.89 -13.08
N ASN A 166 -6.39 -12.00 -13.59
CA ASN A 166 -6.66 -12.66 -14.85
C ASN A 166 -5.78 -12.06 -16.00
N PRO A 167 -5.06 -12.88 -16.79
CA PRO A 167 -4.21 -12.40 -17.89
C PRO A 167 -4.92 -11.48 -18.88
N ILE A 168 -6.20 -11.72 -19.17
CA ILE A 168 -7.00 -10.85 -20.06
C ILE A 168 -7.17 -9.47 -19.43
N ASN A 169 -7.51 -9.41 -18.14
CA ASN A 169 -7.60 -8.15 -17.41
C ASN A 169 -6.24 -7.45 -17.40
N PHE A 170 -5.15 -8.18 -17.14
CA PHE A 170 -3.81 -7.60 -17.12
C PHE A 170 -3.39 -7.02 -18.48
N MET A 171 -3.66 -7.71 -19.59
CA MET A 171 -3.34 -7.20 -20.92
C MET A 171 -4.11 -5.92 -21.25
N LEU A 172 -5.41 -5.89 -20.92
CA LEU A 172 -6.24 -4.70 -21.11
C LEU A 172 -5.74 -3.55 -20.24
N THR A 173 -5.44 -3.81 -18.97
CA THR A 173 -5.03 -2.76 -18.02
C THR A 173 -3.63 -2.23 -18.33
N LYS A 174 -2.69 -3.08 -18.74
CA LYS A 174 -1.34 -2.67 -19.19
C LYS A 174 -1.39 -1.80 -20.45
N SER A 175 -2.29 -2.09 -21.39
CA SER A 175 -2.46 -1.29 -22.61
C SER A 175 -3.11 0.07 -22.33
N LEU A 176 -3.99 0.13 -21.33
CA LEU A 176 -4.76 1.33 -20.98
C LEU A 176 -4.05 2.27 -20.00
N THR A 177 -2.94 1.85 -19.39
CA THR A 177 -2.21 2.65 -18.41
C THR A 177 -0.90 3.20 -18.96
N LYS A 178 -0.70 4.51 -18.79
CA LYS A 178 0.59 5.17 -19.03
C LYS A 178 1.55 5.04 -17.84
N LEU A 179 1.10 4.49 -16.71
CA LEU A 179 1.91 4.34 -15.52
C LEU A 179 2.84 3.14 -15.67
N LYS A 180 4.14 3.41 -15.53
CA LYS A 180 5.20 2.39 -15.62
C LYS A 180 5.29 1.52 -14.36
N ASP A 181 4.70 1.98 -13.26
CA ASP A 181 4.81 1.37 -11.95
C ASP A 181 3.41 1.20 -11.32
N PRO A 182 3.03 0.01 -10.84
CA PRO A 182 1.76 -0.21 -10.15
C PRO A 182 1.78 0.22 -8.67
N ILE A 183 2.92 0.68 -8.13
CA ILE A 183 3.11 1.00 -6.72
C ILE A 183 2.97 2.49 -6.49
N LEU A 184 1.95 2.86 -5.71
CA LEU A 184 1.61 4.25 -5.43
C LEU A 184 2.75 5.04 -4.75
N PRO A 185 3.41 4.52 -3.70
CA PRO A 185 4.61 5.17 -3.15
C PRO A 185 5.70 5.44 -4.17
N ASN A 186 5.97 4.50 -5.08
CA ASN A 186 7.00 4.68 -6.10
C ASN A 186 6.66 5.83 -7.05
N ILE A 187 5.38 5.96 -7.41
CA ILE A 187 4.89 7.06 -8.27
C ILE A 187 4.94 8.39 -7.56
N LEU A 188 4.55 8.45 -6.28
CA LEU A 188 4.62 9.67 -5.48
C LEU A 188 6.06 10.17 -5.33
N LEU A 189 7.00 9.26 -5.05
CA LEU A 189 8.42 9.60 -4.86
C LEU A 189 9.23 9.69 -6.16
N GLN A 190 8.66 9.26 -7.28
CA GLN A 190 9.37 9.05 -8.56
C GLN A 190 10.65 8.22 -8.39
N THR A 191 10.61 7.20 -7.53
CA THR A 191 11.73 6.33 -7.18
C THR A 191 11.17 4.96 -6.83
N GLU A 192 11.84 3.88 -7.27
CA GLU A 192 11.45 2.51 -6.89
C GLU A 192 11.84 2.25 -5.44
N ILE A 193 10.89 2.39 -4.50
CA ILE A 193 11.10 2.07 -3.08
C ILE A 193 10.65 0.64 -2.74
N TYR A 194 9.71 0.11 -3.52
CA TYR A 194 9.28 -1.29 -3.45
C TYR A 194 9.36 -1.95 -4.82
N SER A 195 10.03 -3.10 -4.87
CA SER A 195 9.97 -3.98 -6.04
C SER A 195 8.56 -4.57 -6.18
N CYS A 196 8.07 -4.71 -7.42
CA CYS A 196 6.77 -5.31 -7.70
C CYS A 196 6.85 -6.50 -8.66
N PHE A 197 6.52 -7.70 -8.18
CA PHE A 197 6.41 -8.90 -9.00
C PHE A 197 5.01 -9.01 -9.61
N LEU A 198 4.94 -8.88 -10.93
CA LEU A 198 3.69 -8.95 -11.68
C LEU A 198 3.51 -10.28 -12.41
N GLN A 199 2.29 -10.82 -12.36
CA GLN A 199 1.84 -11.95 -13.20
C GLN A 199 2.80 -13.15 -13.12
N SER A 200 3.43 -13.54 -14.22
CA SER A 200 4.37 -14.67 -14.29
C SER A 200 5.62 -14.49 -13.44
N LYS A 201 5.98 -13.26 -13.09
CA LYS A 201 7.11 -12.99 -12.19
C LYS A 201 6.73 -13.18 -10.71
N GLN A 202 5.44 -13.18 -10.38
CA GLN A 202 4.98 -13.50 -9.04
C GLN A 202 5.00 -15.02 -8.88
N THR A 203 6.12 -15.50 -8.36
CA THR A 203 6.36 -16.90 -7.98
C THR A 203 6.79 -16.95 -6.51
N PRO A 204 6.55 -18.07 -5.80
CA PRO A 204 6.99 -18.24 -4.42
C PRO A 204 8.49 -17.96 -4.23
N ASP A 205 9.34 -18.46 -5.13
CA ASP A 205 10.79 -18.29 -5.08
C ASP A 205 11.21 -16.82 -5.21
N ASN A 206 10.61 -16.07 -6.13
CA ASN A 206 10.93 -14.66 -6.34
C ASN A 206 10.51 -13.82 -5.13
N LEU A 207 9.31 -14.06 -4.61
CA LEU A 207 8.80 -13.36 -3.42
C LEU A 207 9.66 -13.68 -2.18
N SER A 208 9.95 -14.96 -1.96
CA SER A 208 10.78 -15.40 -0.84
C SER A 208 12.19 -14.84 -0.95
N SER A 209 12.84 -14.94 -2.12
CA SER A 209 14.20 -14.42 -2.33
C SER A 209 14.29 -12.91 -2.09
N ALA A 210 13.30 -12.14 -2.55
CA ALA A 210 13.25 -10.71 -2.30
C ALA A 210 13.03 -10.39 -0.81
N LEU A 211 12.14 -11.13 -0.13
CA LEU A 211 11.94 -10.97 1.31
C LEU A 211 13.20 -11.34 2.11
N VAL A 212 13.91 -12.41 1.73
CA VAL A 212 15.21 -12.80 2.32
C VAL A 212 16.22 -11.67 2.17
N GLN A 213 16.35 -11.07 0.97
CA GLN A 213 17.26 -9.93 0.75
C GLN A 213 16.91 -8.73 1.62
N ILE A 214 15.62 -8.45 1.79
CA ILE A 214 15.15 -7.38 2.68
C ILE A 214 15.52 -7.71 4.14
N TYR A 215 15.26 -8.94 4.58
CA TYR A 215 15.40 -9.33 5.98
C TYR A 215 16.87 -9.52 6.41
N ASP A 216 17.74 -10.03 5.52
CA ASP A 216 19.19 -10.12 5.76
C ASP A 216 19.81 -8.74 6.06
N ASP A 217 19.33 -7.68 5.41
CA ASP A 217 19.80 -6.30 5.56
C ASP A 217 18.74 -5.39 6.21
N ILE A 218 17.90 -5.94 7.10
CA ILE A 218 16.68 -5.28 7.57
C ILE A 218 16.94 -3.89 8.17
N SER A 219 18.03 -3.71 8.91
CA SER A 219 18.36 -2.43 9.55
C SER A 219 18.68 -1.34 8.53
N SER A 220 19.41 -1.66 7.46
CA SER A 220 19.72 -0.76 6.35
C SER A 220 18.47 -0.47 5.52
N GLN A 221 17.63 -1.48 5.27
CA GLN A 221 16.35 -1.32 4.57
C GLN A 221 15.40 -0.40 5.34
N GLN A 222 15.24 -0.62 6.65
CA GLN A 222 14.46 0.25 7.52
C GLN A 222 14.98 1.69 7.50
N HIS A 223 16.30 1.89 7.62
CA HIS A 223 16.88 3.24 7.56
C HIS A 223 16.56 3.98 6.23
N LYS A 224 16.63 3.28 5.09
CA LYS A 224 16.23 3.85 3.79
C LYS A 224 14.72 4.17 3.78
N MET A 225 13.91 3.25 4.30
CA MET A 225 12.46 3.42 4.36
C MET A 225 12.03 4.58 5.27
N ILE A 226 12.77 4.90 6.33
CA ILE A 226 12.54 6.09 7.18
C ILE A 226 12.62 7.37 6.35
N GLN A 227 13.67 7.50 5.52
CA GLN A 227 13.84 8.67 4.65
C GLN A 227 12.72 8.76 3.60
N HIS A 228 12.28 7.62 3.06
CA HIS A 228 11.15 7.56 2.15
C HIS A 228 9.82 7.90 2.82
N ALA A 229 9.59 7.43 4.05
CA ALA A 229 8.40 7.74 4.85
C ALA A 229 8.26 9.24 5.10
N GLN A 230 9.35 9.91 5.51
CA GLN A 230 9.37 11.37 5.71
C GLN A 230 9.03 12.13 4.43
N ARG A 231 9.59 11.70 3.29
CA ARG A 231 9.27 12.30 1.99
C ARG A 231 7.82 12.05 1.57
N LEU A 232 7.29 10.84 1.78
CA LEU A 232 5.88 10.52 1.51
C LEU A 232 4.96 11.39 2.36
N HIS A 233 5.24 11.52 3.66
CA HIS A 233 4.48 12.39 4.55
C HIS A 233 4.42 13.81 4.01
N HIS A 234 5.57 14.40 3.66
CA HIS A 234 5.63 15.75 3.12
C HIS A 234 4.84 15.93 1.81
N ILE A 235 4.80 14.90 0.95
CA ILE A 235 4.02 14.93 -0.31
C ILE A 235 2.51 14.80 -0.05
N LEU A 236 2.12 14.05 0.99
CA LEU A 236 0.72 13.74 1.29
C LEU A 236 0.04 14.77 2.20
N VAL A 237 0.81 15.53 2.98
CA VAL A 237 0.29 16.64 3.76
C VAL A 237 -0.04 17.78 2.79
N GLY A 238 -1.27 18.29 2.86
CA GLY A 238 -1.72 19.42 2.07
C GLY A 238 -1.25 20.75 2.64
N CYS A 239 -1.98 21.82 2.36
CA CYS A 239 -1.61 23.18 2.79
C CYS A 239 -1.96 23.50 4.26
N GLU A 240 -2.39 22.52 5.07
CA GLU A 240 -2.94 22.71 6.41
C GLU A 240 -2.34 21.72 7.42
N ASP A 241 -2.49 21.99 8.71
CA ASP A 241 -1.92 21.19 9.79
C ASP A 241 -2.69 19.89 10.08
N ASN A 242 -3.96 19.79 9.65
CA ASN A 242 -4.75 18.57 9.76
C ASN A 242 -5.70 18.40 8.56
N PHE A 243 -6.14 17.17 8.34
CA PHE A 243 -6.97 16.81 7.19
C PHE A 243 -8.35 17.49 7.20
N GLU A 244 -8.97 17.63 8.38
CA GLU A 244 -10.30 18.23 8.54
C GLU A 244 -10.30 19.72 8.16
N ASN A 245 -9.24 20.45 8.55
CA ASN A 245 -9.01 21.84 8.18
C ASN A 245 -8.73 21.97 6.69
N ALA A 246 -7.96 21.04 6.11
CA ALA A 246 -7.73 21.01 4.66
C ALA A 246 -9.04 20.85 3.88
N LEU A 247 -9.92 19.95 4.33
CA LEU A 247 -11.27 19.78 3.77
C LEU A 247 -12.12 21.03 3.98
N ALA A 248 -12.20 21.57 5.20
CA ALA A 248 -13.00 22.73 5.53
C ALA A 248 -12.58 23.96 4.70
N LYS A 249 -11.28 24.19 4.52
CA LYS A 249 -10.75 25.28 3.67
C LYS A 249 -11.08 25.07 2.20
N ALA A 250 -11.00 23.83 1.71
CA ALA A 250 -11.36 23.53 0.34
C ALA A 250 -12.86 23.70 0.08
N ILE A 251 -13.72 23.41 1.07
CA ILE A 251 -15.17 23.52 0.98
C ILE A 251 -15.67 24.95 1.26
N ASN A 252 -15.01 25.73 2.12
CA ASN A 252 -15.42 27.08 2.47
C ASN A 252 -15.20 28.08 1.32
N ILE A 253 -16.21 28.09 0.48
CA ILE A 253 -16.60 29.09 -0.50
C ILE A 253 -16.43 30.51 0.06
N LYS A 254 -15.65 31.32 -0.66
CA LYS A 254 -15.56 32.78 -0.52
C LYS A 254 -16.65 33.52 -1.34
N GLU A 255 -17.61 32.81 -1.91
CA GLU A 255 -18.67 33.35 -2.78
C GLU A 255 -20.02 32.63 -2.57
N LEU A 256 -20.70 32.95 -1.47
CA LEU A 256 -22.16 33.01 -1.43
C LEU A 256 -22.49 34.47 -1.08
N VAL A 257 -22.37 35.34 -2.08
CA VAL A 257 -22.91 36.70 -2.08
C VAL A 257 -24.01 36.75 -3.12
#